data_AF-A0A816S4F5-F1
#
_entry.id   AF-A0A816S4F5-F1
#
_cell.length_a   1.000
_cell.length_b   1.000
_cell.length_c   1.000
_cell.angle_alpha   90.00
_cell.angle_beta   90.00
_cell.angle_gamma   90.00
#
_symmetry.space_group_name_H-M   'P 1'
#
loop_
_entity.id
_entity.type
_entity.pdbx_description
1 polymer ?
#
loop_
_entity_poly.entity_id
_entity_poly.type
_entity_poly.pdbx_seq_one_letter_code
_entity_poly.pdbx_strand_id
1 'polypeptide(L)'
;MSIIKDKMDKGIYKPEQDIIEDLDRMFNNAKVYNIDESYKFKYASRLEQALANKYKTTHVFHYDETVAQLRSDCDRTVTHKISHLIQSIKTHTNYHGRTLSTAFLTLPSKIDYPDYYEIIQKPIDIRRIESRQYSSINELSSDLKLMFDNALLYNEPGSMIYRDALNLQRLLIEKKRDLTRDDSVQNLVCELLTCLFIETFNYEDQNGQCINDSFSELPEQAENEPFDIVYTFDMIRENLDQRRYRD
;
A
#
# COMPACT_ATOMS: atom_id res chain seq x y z
N MET A 1 -22.01 25.97 5.48
CA MET A 1 -22.02 27.04 6.50
C MET A 1 -22.92 28.23 6.16
N SER A 2 -22.77 28.92 5.01
CA SER A 2 -23.61 30.10 4.68
C SER A 2 -25.12 29.81 4.69
N ILE A 3 -25.54 28.67 4.12
CA ILE A 3 -26.95 28.25 4.06
C ILE A 3 -27.52 27.92 5.45
N ILE A 4 -26.74 27.26 6.30
CA ILE A 4 -27.15 26.92 7.67
C ILE A 4 -27.31 28.21 8.50
N LYS A 5 -26.36 29.14 8.36
CA LYS A 5 -26.43 30.44 9.04
C LYS A 5 -27.64 31.25 8.60
N ASP A 6 -27.89 31.33 7.29
CA ASP A 6 -29.06 32.03 6.74
C ASP A 6 -30.40 31.43 7.20
N LYS A 7 -30.50 30.09 7.26
CA LYS A 7 -31.69 29.41 7.82
C LYS A 7 -31.88 29.67 9.32
N MET A 8 -30.79 29.76 10.07
CA MET A 8 -30.78 30.06 11.50
C MET A 8 -31.22 31.50 11.77
N ASP A 9 -30.67 32.46 11.02
CA ASP A 9 -31.01 33.88 11.13
C ASP A 9 -32.48 34.16 10.75
N LYS A 10 -33.05 33.33 9.85
CA LYS A 10 -34.46 33.41 9.44
C LYS A 10 -35.41 32.63 10.36
N GLY A 11 -34.92 31.98 11.41
CA GLY A 11 -35.74 31.19 12.33
C GLY A 11 -36.45 30.00 11.66
N ILE A 12 -35.90 29.50 10.54
CA ILE A 12 -36.49 28.42 9.74
C ILE A 12 -36.31 27.06 10.43
N TYR A 13 -35.30 26.92 11.29
CA TYR A 13 -35.06 25.69 12.05
C TYR A 13 -36.04 25.51 13.24
N LYS A 14 -36.71 24.36 13.30
CA LYS A 14 -37.41 23.81 14.48
C LYS A 14 -37.26 22.28 14.46
N PRO A 15 -37.32 21.52 15.57
CA PRO A 15 -36.50 21.59 16.80
C PRO A 15 -35.01 21.31 16.48
N GLU A 16 -34.19 21.06 17.51
CA GLU A 16 -32.73 20.82 17.42
C GLU A 16 -32.29 19.75 16.39
N GLN A 17 -33.22 18.89 15.95
CA GLN A 17 -33.00 17.79 15.01
C GLN A 17 -32.63 18.26 13.61
N ASP A 18 -33.25 19.30 13.08
CA ASP A 18 -33.01 19.78 11.71
C ASP A 18 -31.58 20.31 11.51
N ILE A 19 -31.00 20.89 12.57
CA ILE A 19 -29.63 21.40 12.55
C ILE A 19 -28.63 20.23 12.58
N ILE A 20 -28.93 19.17 13.34
CA ILE A 20 -28.08 17.98 13.42
C ILE A 20 -28.06 17.29 12.04
N GLU A 21 -29.22 17.13 11.40
CA GLU A 21 -29.30 16.54 10.06
C GLU A 21 -28.52 17.35 9.00
N ASP A 22 -28.66 18.68 9.00
CA ASP A 22 -27.94 19.55 8.07
C ASP A 22 -26.42 19.54 8.33
N LEU A 23 -25.99 19.42 9.59
CA LEU A 23 -24.58 19.27 9.97
C LEU A 23 -24.03 17.90 9.55
N ASP A 24 -24.77 16.82 9.79
CA ASP A 24 -24.37 15.47 9.38
C ASP A 24 -24.27 15.37 7.86
N ARG A 25 -25.20 15.97 7.11
CA ARG A 25 -25.08 16.11 5.65
C ARG A 25 -23.84 16.87 5.24
N MET A 26 -23.50 17.95 5.96
CA MET A 26 -22.30 18.72 5.68
C MET A 26 -21.02 17.92 5.91
N PHE A 27 -20.93 17.15 7.01
CA PHE A 27 -19.77 16.30 7.28
C PHE A 27 -19.69 15.12 6.33
N ASN A 28 -20.82 14.51 5.96
CA ASN A 28 -20.86 13.45 4.97
C ASN A 28 -20.41 13.96 3.59
N ASN A 29 -20.90 15.11 3.14
CA ASN A 29 -20.41 15.73 1.91
C ASN A 29 -18.90 16.02 1.99
N ALA A 30 -18.41 16.50 3.13
CA ALA A 30 -16.98 16.73 3.31
C ALA A 30 -16.15 15.43 3.29
N LYS A 31 -16.68 14.31 3.78
CA LYS A 31 -16.03 13.00 3.71
C LYS A 31 -16.12 12.36 2.32
N VAL A 32 -17.21 12.60 1.59
CA VAL A 32 -17.45 12.04 0.25
C VAL A 32 -16.61 12.74 -0.83
N TYR A 33 -16.51 14.06 -0.79
CA TYR A 33 -15.84 14.83 -1.86
C TYR A 33 -14.36 15.09 -1.60
N ASN A 34 -13.81 14.64 -0.46
CA ASN A 34 -12.41 14.87 -0.13
C ASN A 34 -11.76 13.55 0.29
N ILE A 35 -10.51 13.34 -0.15
CA ILE A 35 -9.71 12.17 0.21
C ILE A 35 -9.54 12.04 1.73
N ASP A 36 -9.47 10.80 2.23
CA ASP A 36 -9.49 10.46 3.67
C ASP A 36 -8.37 11.12 4.48
N GLU A 37 -7.25 11.42 3.82
CA GLU A 37 -6.10 12.08 4.46
C GLU A 37 -6.23 13.60 4.55
N SER A 38 -7.17 14.18 3.80
CA SER A 38 -7.39 15.62 3.77
C SER A 38 -7.81 16.14 5.13
N TYR A 39 -7.39 17.37 5.42
CA TYR A 39 -7.81 18.05 6.63
C TYR A 39 -9.34 18.16 6.71
N LYS A 40 -10.03 18.34 5.58
CA LYS A 40 -11.50 18.42 5.50
C LYS A 40 -12.18 17.12 5.95
N PHE A 41 -11.69 15.96 5.50
CA PHE A 41 -12.19 14.66 5.93
C PHE A 41 -11.94 14.42 7.43
N LYS A 42 -10.71 14.67 7.89
CA LYS A 42 -10.31 14.48 9.28
C LYS A 42 -11.11 15.38 10.23
N TYR A 43 -11.34 16.64 9.86
CA TYR A 43 -12.16 17.56 10.65
C TYR A 43 -13.64 17.18 10.63
N ALA A 44 -14.18 16.78 9.49
CA ALA A 44 -15.56 16.30 9.40
C ALA A 44 -15.80 15.08 10.30
N SER A 45 -14.86 14.12 10.32
CA SER A 45 -14.93 12.92 11.15
C SER A 45 -14.87 13.24 12.65
N ARG A 46 -13.99 14.16 13.07
CA ARG A 46 -13.88 14.57 14.48
C ARG A 46 -15.12 15.32 14.96
N LEU A 47 -15.69 16.17 14.11
CA LEU A 47 -16.90 16.94 14.43
C LEU A 47 -18.15 16.06 14.48
N GLU A 48 -18.28 15.12 13.55
CA GLU A 48 -19.33 14.09 13.56
C GLU A 48 -19.25 13.26 14.85
N GLN A 49 -18.06 12.82 15.26
CA GLN A 49 -17.89 12.07 16.52
C GLN A 49 -18.24 12.92 17.75
N ALA A 50 -17.87 14.21 17.76
CA ALA A 50 -18.22 15.12 18.84
C ALA A 50 -19.73 15.38 18.94
N LEU A 51 -20.42 15.47 17.81
CA LEU A 51 -21.88 15.61 17.75
C LEU A 51 -22.60 14.32 18.14
N ALA A 52 -22.14 13.18 17.63
CA ALA A 52 -22.65 11.86 17.99
C ALA A 52 -22.58 11.62 19.50
N ASN A 53 -21.48 12.01 20.15
CA ASN A 53 -21.33 11.88 21.61
C ASN A 53 -22.28 12.78 22.41
N LYS A 54 -22.79 13.86 21.80
CA LYS A 54 -23.67 14.84 22.46
C LYS A 54 -25.16 14.55 22.25
N TYR A 55 -25.54 13.84 21.18
CA TYR A 55 -26.94 13.69 20.76
C TYR A 55 -27.44 12.23 20.57
N LYS A 56 -26.61 11.20 20.82
CA LYS A 56 -26.96 9.78 20.56
C LYS A 56 -28.00 9.11 21.48
N THR A 57 -28.56 9.77 22.50
CA THR A 57 -29.46 9.08 23.45
C THR A 57 -30.92 8.99 23.00
N THR A 58 -31.34 9.64 21.90
CA THR A 58 -32.79 9.75 21.61
C THR A 58 -33.24 9.55 20.16
N HIS A 59 -32.39 9.17 19.19
CA HIS A 59 -32.89 9.01 17.81
C HIS A 59 -32.28 7.86 17.00
N VAL A 60 -33.17 6.98 16.52
CA VAL A 60 -32.89 5.95 15.51
C VAL A 60 -33.31 6.55 14.17
N PHE A 61 -32.35 7.10 13.43
CA PHE A 61 -32.58 7.63 12.10
C PHE A 61 -32.65 6.49 11.06
N HIS A 62 -33.56 6.62 10.07
CA HIS A 62 -33.62 5.76 8.88
C HIS A 62 -32.39 5.98 7.97
N TYR A 63 -31.27 5.35 8.32
CA TYR A 63 -29.95 5.46 7.68
C TYR A 63 -29.69 4.44 6.57
N ASP A 64 -30.56 3.44 6.39
CA ASP A 64 -30.11 2.15 5.87
C ASP A 64 -29.91 2.08 4.34
N GLU A 65 -30.85 2.60 3.55
CA GLU A 65 -30.91 2.23 2.13
C GLU A 65 -29.91 3.00 1.24
N THR A 66 -29.75 4.30 1.46
CA THR A 66 -28.80 5.13 0.69
C THR A 66 -27.34 4.88 1.10
N VAL A 67 -27.09 4.64 2.39
CA VAL A 67 -25.75 4.32 2.90
C VAL A 67 -25.35 2.90 2.49
N ALA A 68 -26.29 1.94 2.49
CA ALA A 68 -26.03 0.60 1.96
C ALA A 68 -25.71 0.64 0.46
N GLN A 69 -26.43 1.44 -0.32
CA GLN A 69 -26.16 1.59 -1.76
C GLN A 69 -24.79 2.24 -2.02
N LEU A 70 -24.46 3.32 -1.31
CA LEU A 70 -23.17 4.00 -1.42
C LEU A 70 -22.00 3.13 -0.91
N ARG A 71 -22.20 2.36 0.17
CA ARG A 71 -21.23 1.36 0.62
C ARG A 71 -21.06 0.26 -0.41
N SER A 72 -22.14 -0.25 -0.99
CA SER A 72 -22.12 -1.27 -2.03
C SER A 72 -21.36 -0.79 -3.28
N ASP A 73 -21.57 0.47 -3.70
CA ASP A 73 -20.86 1.03 -4.85
C ASP A 73 -19.38 1.28 -4.54
N CYS A 74 -19.06 1.78 -3.34
CA CYS A 74 -17.67 1.93 -2.88
C CYS A 74 -16.97 0.58 -2.77
N ASP A 75 -17.61 -0.40 -2.14
CA ASP A 75 -17.12 -1.78 -1.98
C ASP A 75 -16.93 -2.46 -3.34
N ARG A 76 -17.85 -2.23 -4.27
CA ARG A 76 -17.69 -2.66 -5.67
C ARG A 76 -16.46 -2.00 -6.29
N THR A 77 -16.26 -0.69 -6.15
CA THR A 77 -15.06 -0.05 -6.70
C THR A 77 -13.76 -0.53 -6.06
N VAL A 78 -13.73 -0.74 -4.74
CA VAL A 78 -12.55 -1.25 -4.02
C VAL A 78 -12.23 -2.68 -4.44
N THR A 79 -13.24 -3.54 -4.51
CA THR A 79 -13.11 -4.93 -5.00
C THR A 79 -12.57 -4.98 -6.42
N HIS A 80 -13.05 -4.11 -7.33
CA HIS A 80 -12.51 -4.04 -8.70
C HIS A 80 -11.05 -3.57 -8.71
N LYS A 81 -10.68 -2.58 -7.89
CA LYS A 81 -9.29 -2.13 -7.76
C LYS A 81 -8.36 -3.22 -7.21
N ILE A 82 -8.81 -3.98 -6.23
CA ILE A 82 -8.11 -5.15 -5.66
C ILE A 82 -7.86 -6.19 -6.75
N SER A 83 -8.92 -6.62 -7.44
CA SER A 83 -8.81 -7.62 -8.52
C SER A 83 -7.90 -7.14 -9.64
N HIS A 84 -7.98 -5.87 -10.03
CA HIS A 84 -7.12 -5.28 -11.05
C HIS A 84 -5.64 -5.26 -10.61
N LEU A 85 -5.36 -4.93 -9.35
CA LEU A 85 -3.99 -4.94 -8.83
C LEU A 85 -3.39 -6.35 -8.83
N ILE A 86 -4.14 -7.35 -8.33
CA ILE A 86 -3.69 -8.75 -8.33
C ILE A 86 -3.44 -9.22 -9.77
N GLN A 87 -4.37 -8.93 -10.69
CA GLN A 87 -4.22 -9.32 -12.08
C GLN A 87 -2.99 -8.66 -12.72
N SER A 88 -2.75 -7.38 -12.44
CA SER A 88 -1.57 -6.66 -12.94
C SER A 88 -0.26 -7.33 -12.51
N ILE A 89 -0.17 -7.77 -11.26
CA ILE A 89 0.98 -8.53 -10.74
C ILE A 89 1.10 -9.88 -11.45
N LYS A 90 -0.01 -10.62 -11.58
CA LYS A 90 -0.03 -11.98 -12.15
C LYS A 90 0.33 -12.04 -13.63
N THR A 91 -0.02 -11.02 -14.41
CA THR A 91 0.24 -11.01 -15.85
C THR A 91 1.47 -10.21 -16.24
N HIS A 92 2.20 -9.66 -15.28
CA HIS A 92 3.38 -8.87 -15.60
C HIS A 92 4.48 -9.75 -16.19
N THR A 93 5.04 -9.29 -17.30
CA THR A 93 6.11 -9.97 -18.03
C THR A 93 7.34 -9.10 -18.13
N ASN A 94 8.51 -9.73 -18.22
CA ASN A 94 9.73 -9.04 -18.60
C ASN A 94 9.73 -8.75 -20.12
N TYR A 95 10.79 -8.13 -20.61
CA TYR A 95 10.98 -7.80 -22.02
C TYR A 95 11.04 -9.02 -22.96
N HIS A 96 11.33 -10.21 -22.42
CA HIS A 96 11.29 -11.48 -23.15
C HIS A 96 9.91 -12.17 -23.12
N GLY A 97 8.91 -11.57 -22.48
CA GLY A 97 7.56 -12.15 -22.36
C GLY A 97 7.41 -13.22 -21.28
N ARG A 98 8.43 -13.47 -20.44
CA ARG A 98 8.33 -14.39 -19.29
C ARG A 98 7.52 -13.74 -18.19
N THR A 99 6.53 -14.44 -17.64
CA THR A 99 5.76 -14.00 -16.47
C THR A 99 6.58 -14.13 -15.19
N LEU A 100 6.75 -13.01 -14.48
CA LEU A 100 7.58 -12.94 -13.25
C LEU A 100 6.89 -13.61 -12.06
N SER A 101 5.56 -13.58 -12.01
CA SER A 101 4.80 -14.08 -10.87
C SER A 101 4.75 -15.62 -10.77
N THR A 102 5.32 -16.34 -11.74
CA THR A 102 5.18 -17.80 -11.88
C THR A 102 5.60 -18.54 -10.61
N ALA A 103 6.73 -18.16 -10.00
CA ALA A 103 7.24 -18.77 -8.75
C ALA A 103 6.44 -18.39 -7.49
N PHE A 104 5.57 -17.38 -7.58
CA PHE A 104 4.80 -16.83 -6.46
C PHE A 104 3.34 -17.34 -6.45
N LEU A 105 2.95 -18.13 -7.46
CA LEU A 105 1.57 -18.63 -7.59
C LEU A 105 1.19 -19.62 -6.49
N THR A 106 2.14 -20.45 -6.05
CA THR A 106 1.90 -21.51 -5.06
C THR A 106 3.14 -21.64 -4.20
N LEU A 107 2.96 -21.80 -2.88
CA LEU A 107 4.07 -22.06 -1.97
C LEU A 107 4.84 -23.35 -2.31
N PRO A 108 6.15 -23.43 -1.97
CA PRO A 108 6.91 -24.67 -2.03
C PRO A 108 6.25 -25.79 -1.22
N SER A 109 6.37 -27.03 -1.69
CA SER A 109 5.90 -28.20 -0.96
C SER A 109 6.63 -28.31 0.38
N LYS A 110 5.87 -28.44 1.49
CA LYS A 110 6.45 -28.59 2.83
C LYS A 110 7.24 -29.90 3.02
N ILE A 111 6.96 -30.89 2.20
CA ILE A 111 7.67 -32.17 2.22
C ILE A 111 9.03 -32.02 1.53
N ASP A 112 9.05 -31.31 0.40
CA ASP A 112 10.26 -31.16 -0.43
C ASP A 112 11.18 -30.03 0.07
N TYR A 113 10.60 -29.02 0.72
CA TYR A 113 11.30 -27.84 1.25
C TYR A 113 10.90 -27.59 2.71
N PRO A 114 11.28 -28.46 3.65
CA PRO A 114 10.94 -28.29 5.06
C PRO A 114 11.60 -27.06 5.68
N ASP A 115 12.84 -26.76 5.30
CA ASP A 115 13.66 -25.62 5.71
C ASP A 115 13.01 -24.26 5.39
N TYR A 116 12.33 -24.15 4.25
CA TYR A 116 11.54 -22.97 3.91
C TYR A 116 10.56 -22.60 5.03
N TYR A 117 9.91 -23.58 5.64
CA TYR A 117 8.93 -23.38 6.71
C TYR A 117 9.56 -23.20 8.10
N GLU A 118 10.87 -23.40 8.23
CA GLU A 118 11.64 -23.07 9.44
C GLU A 118 12.09 -21.61 9.41
N ILE A 119 12.52 -21.14 8.23
CA ILE A 119 13.00 -19.77 8.01
C ILE A 119 11.82 -18.79 7.90
N ILE A 120 10.84 -19.11 7.05
CA ILE A 120 9.73 -18.21 6.73
C ILE A 120 8.59 -18.36 7.73
N GLN A 121 8.42 -17.31 8.55
CA GLN A 121 7.46 -17.26 9.64
C GLN A 121 6.00 -17.18 9.17
N LYS A 122 5.73 -16.50 8.06
CA LYS A 122 4.38 -16.31 7.52
C LYS A 122 4.32 -16.64 6.02
N PRO A 123 4.30 -17.93 5.65
CA PRO A 123 4.20 -18.34 4.24
C PRO A 123 2.88 -17.90 3.59
N ILE A 124 2.97 -17.22 2.45
CA ILE A 124 1.84 -16.75 1.65
C ILE A 124 2.16 -16.87 0.15
N ASP A 125 1.15 -17.13 -0.66
CA ASP A 125 1.24 -17.18 -2.12
C ASP A 125 0.07 -16.42 -2.77
N ILE A 126 0.16 -16.20 -4.09
CA ILE A 126 -0.87 -15.46 -4.83
C ILE A 126 -2.24 -16.15 -4.76
N ARG A 127 -2.31 -17.48 -4.76
CA ARG A 127 -3.60 -18.20 -4.67
C ARG A 127 -4.31 -17.90 -3.36
N ARG A 128 -3.58 -17.89 -2.24
CA ARG A 128 -4.12 -17.50 -0.93
C ARG A 128 -4.56 -16.05 -0.93
N ILE A 129 -3.73 -15.16 -1.50
CA ILE A 129 -4.06 -13.73 -1.64
C ILE A 129 -5.35 -13.55 -2.44
N GLU A 130 -5.52 -14.25 -3.56
CA GLU A 130 -6.73 -14.19 -4.39
C GLU A 130 -7.99 -14.68 -3.69
N SER A 131 -7.85 -15.65 -2.79
CA SER A 131 -8.99 -16.19 -2.03
C SER A 131 -9.42 -15.32 -0.84
N ARG A 132 -8.56 -14.38 -0.43
CA ARG A 132 -8.82 -13.49 0.72
C ARG A 132 -9.65 -12.28 0.29
N GLN A 133 -10.55 -11.86 1.17
CA GLN A 133 -11.25 -10.58 1.04
C GLN A 133 -10.42 -9.48 1.71
N TYR A 134 -10.19 -8.39 0.99
CA TYR A 134 -9.49 -7.21 1.51
C TYR A 134 -10.45 -6.04 1.58
N SER A 135 -10.40 -5.29 2.69
CA SER A 135 -11.23 -4.09 2.87
C SER A 135 -10.60 -2.85 2.23
N SER A 136 -9.33 -2.94 1.81
CA SER A 136 -8.61 -1.82 1.20
C SER A 136 -7.43 -2.30 0.35
N ILE A 137 -6.95 -1.43 -0.53
CA ILE A 137 -5.71 -1.66 -1.32
C ILE A 137 -4.49 -1.79 -0.41
N ASN A 138 -4.47 -1.08 0.72
CA ASN A 138 -3.37 -1.13 1.69
C ASN A 138 -3.23 -2.51 2.33
N GLU A 139 -4.35 -3.17 2.64
CA GLU A 139 -4.35 -4.52 3.21
C GLU A 139 -3.81 -5.53 2.19
N LEU A 140 -4.30 -5.49 0.94
CA LEU A 140 -3.78 -6.32 -0.16
C LEU A 140 -2.27 -6.08 -0.39
N SER A 141 -1.86 -4.81 -0.42
CA SER A 141 -0.46 -4.44 -0.64
C SER A 141 0.45 -4.96 0.48
N SER A 142 -0.05 -5.08 1.70
CA SER A 142 0.72 -5.61 2.83
C SER A 142 0.98 -7.11 2.66
N ASP A 143 -0.02 -7.87 2.24
CA ASP A 143 0.12 -9.32 1.97
C ASP A 143 1.00 -9.58 0.72
N LEU A 144 0.84 -8.79 -0.34
CA LEU A 144 1.74 -8.86 -1.51
C LEU A 144 3.18 -8.49 -1.13
N LYS A 145 3.39 -7.43 -0.32
CA LYS A 145 4.72 -7.07 0.16
C LYS A 145 5.33 -8.21 0.98
N LEU A 146 4.57 -8.78 1.91
CA LEU A 146 5.01 -9.93 2.73
C LEU A 146 5.45 -11.10 1.85
N MET A 147 4.69 -11.43 0.80
CA MET A 147 5.04 -12.48 -0.15
C MET A 147 6.39 -12.23 -0.82
N PHE A 148 6.65 -10.99 -1.24
CA PHE A 148 7.93 -10.61 -1.84
C PHE A 148 9.05 -10.57 -0.81
N ASP A 149 8.82 -10.02 0.39
CA ASP A 149 9.79 -9.99 1.48
C ASP A 149 10.23 -11.41 1.88
N ASN A 150 9.28 -12.37 1.94
CA ASN A 150 9.59 -13.78 2.17
C ASN A 150 10.50 -14.36 1.07
N ALA A 151 10.26 -13.98 -0.19
CA ALA A 151 11.09 -14.43 -1.29
C ALA A 151 12.50 -13.81 -1.23
N LEU A 152 12.62 -12.55 -0.85
CA LEU A 152 13.91 -11.87 -0.66
C LEU A 152 14.69 -12.40 0.55
N LEU A 153 13.98 -12.89 1.58
CA LEU A 153 14.61 -13.47 2.77
C LEU A 153 15.13 -14.89 2.51
N TYR A 154 14.38 -15.71 1.77
CA TYR A 154 14.73 -17.11 1.56
C TYR A 154 15.65 -17.34 0.36
N ASN A 155 15.50 -16.57 -0.72
CA ASN A 155 16.26 -16.80 -1.95
C ASN A 155 17.54 -15.97 -1.96
N GLU A 156 18.60 -16.57 -2.49
CA GLU A 156 19.90 -15.89 -2.64
C GLU A 156 19.77 -14.58 -3.44
N PRO A 157 20.42 -13.49 -2.99
CA PRO A 157 20.59 -12.28 -3.79
C PRO A 157 21.12 -12.60 -5.20
N GLY A 158 20.54 -11.98 -6.22
CA GLY A 158 20.91 -12.23 -7.62
C GLY A 158 20.22 -13.43 -8.28
N SER A 159 19.64 -14.36 -7.50
CA SER A 159 18.82 -15.45 -8.05
C SER A 159 17.61 -14.90 -8.83
N MET A 160 17.10 -15.67 -9.81
CA MET A 160 15.98 -15.22 -10.64
C MET A 160 14.74 -14.87 -9.82
N ILE A 161 14.41 -15.67 -8.79
CA ILE A 161 13.24 -15.43 -7.92
C ILE A 161 13.43 -14.16 -7.10
N TYR A 162 14.64 -13.91 -6.60
CA TYR A 162 14.97 -12.68 -5.87
C TYR A 162 14.78 -11.44 -6.75
N ARG A 163 15.32 -11.48 -7.98
CA ARG A 163 15.18 -10.39 -8.96
C ARG A 163 13.72 -10.18 -9.39
N ASP A 164 12.97 -11.26 -9.57
CA ASP A 164 11.54 -11.19 -9.87
C ASP A 164 10.76 -10.54 -8.72
N ALA A 165 11.07 -10.87 -7.46
CA ALA A 165 10.44 -10.27 -6.28
C ALA A 165 10.67 -8.75 -6.23
N LEU A 166 11.90 -8.29 -6.47
CA LEU A 166 12.21 -6.86 -6.54
C LEU A 166 11.39 -6.15 -7.64
N ASN A 167 11.36 -6.70 -8.85
CA ASN A 167 10.62 -6.11 -9.97
C ASN A 167 9.11 -6.06 -9.69
N LEU A 168 8.55 -7.10 -9.08
CA LEU A 168 7.13 -7.13 -8.70
C LEU A 168 6.81 -6.18 -7.53
N GLN A 169 7.75 -5.95 -6.59
CA GLN A 169 7.60 -4.91 -5.56
C GLN A 169 7.54 -3.50 -6.18
N ARG A 170 8.42 -3.20 -7.14
CA ARG A 170 8.36 -1.93 -7.91
C ARG A 170 7.01 -1.75 -8.58
N LEU A 171 6.55 -2.79 -9.29
CA LEU A 171 5.25 -2.75 -9.96
C LEU A 171 4.09 -2.54 -8.97
N LEU A 172 4.14 -3.19 -7.80
CA LEU A 172 3.14 -2.99 -6.74
C LEU A 172 3.07 -1.52 -6.30
N ILE A 173 4.23 -0.88 -6.09
CA ILE A 173 4.30 0.54 -5.70
C ILE A 173 3.66 1.42 -6.78
N GLU A 174 4.07 1.25 -8.04
CA GLU A 174 3.54 2.01 -9.18
C GLU A 174 2.01 1.85 -9.30
N LYS A 175 1.51 0.61 -9.34
CA LYS A 175 0.08 0.33 -9.50
C LYS A 175 -0.74 0.76 -8.29
N LYS A 176 -0.20 0.65 -7.08
CA LYS A 176 -0.85 1.16 -5.86
C LYS A 176 -1.00 2.68 -5.95
N ARG A 177 0.03 3.41 -6.35
CA ARG A 177 -0.03 4.87 -6.52
C ARG A 177 -1.11 5.25 -7.51
N ASP A 178 -1.15 4.63 -8.69
CA ASP A 178 -2.15 4.91 -9.72
C ASP A 178 -3.60 4.68 -9.23
N LEU A 179 -3.82 3.63 -8.42
CA LEU A 179 -5.14 3.29 -7.89
C LEU A 179 -5.60 4.15 -6.71
N THR A 180 -4.65 4.70 -5.95
CA THR A 180 -4.89 5.53 -4.75
C THR A 180 -4.77 7.03 -5.02
N ARG A 181 -4.12 7.43 -6.12
CA ARG A 181 -3.75 8.81 -6.45
C ARG A 181 -2.96 9.51 -5.34
N ASP A 182 -2.10 8.75 -4.68
CA ASP A 182 -1.22 9.25 -3.61
C ASP A 182 0.07 9.81 -4.23
N ASP A 183 -0.02 11.06 -4.69
CA ASP A 183 1.08 11.81 -5.30
C ASP A 183 1.96 12.52 -4.25
N SER A 184 2.03 12.02 -3.02
CA SER A 184 2.90 12.62 -2.01
C SER A 184 4.36 12.57 -2.45
N VAL A 185 5.09 13.69 -2.27
CA VAL A 185 6.51 13.81 -2.64
C VAL A 185 7.33 12.66 -2.05
N GLN A 186 7.05 12.29 -0.79
CA GLN A 186 7.69 11.17 -0.13
C GLN A 186 7.53 9.85 -0.89
N ASN A 187 6.33 9.57 -1.41
CA ASN A 187 6.10 8.34 -2.17
C ASN A 187 6.80 8.37 -3.53
N LEU A 188 6.79 9.51 -4.22
CA LEU A 188 7.50 9.69 -5.49
C LEU A 188 9.02 9.52 -5.31
N VAL A 189 9.59 10.06 -4.25
CA VAL A 189 11.01 9.88 -3.89
C VAL A 189 11.29 8.40 -3.59
N CYS A 190 10.45 7.75 -2.77
CA CYS A 190 10.63 6.32 -2.48
C CYS A 190 10.54 5.45 -3.73
N GLU A 191 9.61 5.74 -4.63
CA GLU A 191 9.45 5.02 -5.90
C GLU A 191 10.66 5.22 -6.82
N LEU A 192 11.13 6.46 -6.97
CA LEU A 192 12.31 6.79 -7.77
C LEU A 192 13.54 6.05 -7.23
N LEU A 193 13.78 6.12 -5.92
CA LEU A 193 14.92 5.46 -5.28
C LEU A 193 14.80 3.93 -5.35
N THR A 194 13.60 3.38 -5.24
CA THR A 194 13.35 1.93 -5.42
C THR A 194 13.65 1.52 -6.86
N CYS A 195 13.22 2.30 -7.85
CA CYS A 195 13.54 2.03 -9.26
C CYS A 195 15.05 2.06 -9.50
N LEU A 196 15.73 3.11 -9.03
CA LEU A 196 17.17 3.26 -9.17
C LEU A 196 17.93 2.11 -8.50
N PHE A 197 17.53 1.73 -7.28
CA PHE A 197 18.10 0.59 -6.58
C PHE A 197 17.95 -0.69 -7.39
N ILE A 198 16.75 -1.01 -7.87
CA ILE A 198 16.47 -2.25 -8.62
C ILE A 198 17.21 -2.27 -9.96
N GLU A 199 17.25 -1.14 -10.66
CA GLU A 199 17.95 -1.01 -11.94
C GLU A 199 19.47 -1.14 -11.75
N THR A 200 20.02 -0.61 -10.65
CA THR A 200 21.44 -0.74 -10.31
C THR A 200 21.77 -2.16 -9.86
N PHE A 201 20.95 -2.74 -8.99
CA PHE A 201 21.14 -4.08 -8.42
C PHE A 201 21.06 -5.17 -9.50
N ASN A 202 20.14 -5.02 -10.45
CA ASN A 202 19.94 -5.95 -11.56
C ASN A 202 20.75 -5.61 -12.81
N TYR A 203 21.63 -4.60 -12.78
CA TYR A 203 22.44 -4.26 -13.94
C TYR A 203 23.34 -5.43 -14.31
N GLU A 204 23.24 -5.86 -15.56
CA GLU A 204 24.12 -6.86 -16.16
C GLU A 204 25.00 -6.16 -17.21
N ASP A 205 26.30 -6.46 -17.18
CA ASP A 205 27.22 -6.01 -18.22
C ASP A 205 27.02 -6.81 -19.53
N GLN A 206 27.79 -6.47 -20.56
CA GLN A 206 27.75 -7.15 -21.86
C GLN A 206 28.11 -8.65 -21.81
N ASN A 207 28.70 -9.11 -20.72
CA ASN A 207 29.07 -10.51 -20.48
C ASN A 207 28.03 -11.23 -19.60
N GLY A 208 26.97 -10.55 -19.17
CA GLY A 208 25.95 -11.08 -18.26
C GLY A 208 26.35 -11.08 -16.80
N GLN A 209 27.43 -10.40 -16.42
CA GLN A 209 27.86 -10.28 -15.02
C GLN A 209 27.06 -9.19 -14.31
N CYS A 210 26.44 -9.53 -13.17
CA CYS A 210 25.67 -8.58 -12.39
C CYS A 210 26.59 -7.66 -11.58
N ILE A 211 26.25 -6.36 -11.49
CA ILE A 211 26.99 -5.43 -10.63
C ILE A 211 26.95 -5.91 -9.17
N ASN A 212 25.81 -6.38 -8.66
CA ASN A 212 25.70 -6.85 -7.28
C ASN A 212 26.77 -7.89 -6.90
N ASP A 213 27.13 -8.79 -7.83
CA ASP A 213 28.13 -9.84 -7.58
C ASP A 213 29.54 -9.27 -7.35
N SER A 214 29.82 -8.06 -7.89
CA SER A 214 31.11 -7.39 -7.73
C SER A 214 31.21 -6.59 -6.42
N PHE A 215 30.09 -6.32 -5.75
CA PHE A 215 30.01 -5.48 -4.56
C PHE A 215 29.58 -6.25 -3.30
N SER A 216 29.19 -7.52 -3.44
CA SER A 216 28.81 -8.40 -2.31
C SER A 216 29.98 -8.76 -1.38
N GLU A 217 31.23 -8.60 -1.84
CA GLU A 217 32.44 -8.93 -1.07
C GLU A 217 33.05 -7.73 -0.30
N LEU A 218 32.40 -6.56 -0.34
CA LEU A 218 32.95 -5.37 0.33
C LEU A 218 32.80 -5.47 1.87
N PRO A 219 33.86 -5.14 2.63
CA PRO A 219 33.80 -5.17 4.09
C PRO A 219 32.88 -4.09 4.65
N GLU A 220 32.05 -4.43 5.65
CA GLU A 220 31.12 -3.50 6.32
C GLU A 220 31.82 -2.35 7.06
N GLN A 221 33.12 -2.48 7.32
CA GLN A 221 33.95 -1.46 7.96
C GLN A 221 35.22 -1.24 7.13
N ALA A 222 35.49 0.02 6.76
CA ALA A 222 36.79 0.40 6.23
C ALA A 222 37.81 0.18 7.36
N GLU A 223 38.76 -0.74 7.17
CA GLU A 223 39.73 -1.13 8.20
C GLU A 223 40.61 0.03 8.74
N ASN A 224 40.55 1.24 8.14
CA ASN A 224 41.46 2.34 8.48
C ASN A 224 40.89 3.78 8.46
N GLU A 225 39.58 4.01 8.34
CA GLU A 225 39.03 5.39 8.31
C GLU A 225 37.72 5.50 9.12
N PRO A 226 37.71 6.14 10.31
CA PRO A 226 36.55 6.15 11.21
C PRO A 226 35.37 7.02 10.74
N PHE A 227 35.44 7.59 9.52
CA PHE A 227 34.44 8.52 8.99
C PHE A 227 33.81 8.12 7.65
N ASP A 228 34.28 7.05 6.98
CA ASP A 228 33.66 6.56 5.75
C ASP A 228 32.75 5.37 6.05
N ILE A 229 31.44 5.63 6.10
CA ILE A 229 30.43 4.58 6.18
C ILE A 229 30.41 3.84 4.84
N VAL A 230 30.80 2.56 4.84
CA VAL A 230 30.62 1.68 3.70
C VAL A 230 29.13 1.29 3.63
N TYR A 231 28.46 1.66 2.54
CA TYR A 231 27.07 1.28 2.30
C TYR A 231 26.99 0.04 1.41
N THR A 232 26.45 -1.05 1.95
CA THR A 232 26.13 -2.26 1.17
C THR A 232 24.74 -2.13 0.52
N PHE A 233 24.45 -2.94 -0.50
CA PHE A 233 23.12 -2.99 -1.12
C PHE A 233 22.03 -3.36 -0.10
N ASP A 234 22.35 -4.21 0.88
CA ASP A 234 21.42 -4.57 1.96
C ASP A 234 21.07 -3.38 2.85
N MET A 235 22.07 -2.57 3.24
CA MET A 235 21.85 -1.36 4.03
C MET A 235 21.00 -0.33 3.26
N ILE A 236 21.28 -0.15 1.97
CA ILE A 236 20.51 0.77 1.11
C ILE A 236 19.05 0.29 1.00
N ARG A 237 18.83 -1.01 0.77
CA ARG A 237 17.50 -1.62 0.73
C ARG A 237 16.75 -1.40 2.04
N GLU A 238 17.37 -1.69 3.19
CA GLU A 238 16.74 -1.52 4.49
C GLU A 238 16.38 -0.04 4.75
N ASN A 239 17.24 0.89 4.32
CA ASN A 239 16.95 2.31 4.41
C ASN A 239 15.77 2.75 3.52
N LEU A 240 15.60 2.15 2.34
CA LEU A 240 14.45 2.37 1.48
C LEU A 240 13.16 1.84 2.11
N ASP A 241 13.18 0.60 2.62
CA ASP A 241 12.04 -0.02 3.30
C ASP A 241 11.58 0.79 4.52
N GLN A 242 12.53 1.31 5.29
CA GLN A 242 12.27 2.12 6.50
C GLN A 242 11.99 3.59 6.20
N ARG A 243 11.99 4.01 4.92
CA ARG A 243 11.83 5.41 4.50
C ARG A 243 12.79 6.37 5.24
N ARG A 244 14.05 5.95 5.37
CA ARG A 244 15.12 6.70 6.06
C ARG A 244 15.76 7.76 5.18
N TYR A 245 15.67 7.64 3.86
CA TYR A 245 16.00 8.71 2.92
C TYR A 245 14.87 9.75 2.93
N ARG A 246 15.12 10.88 3.61
CA ARG A 246 14.18 12.00 3.76
C ARG A 246 14.87 13.28 3.29
N ASP A 247 14.06 14.25 2.88
CA ASP A 247 14.48 15.62 2.53
C ASP A 247 15.02 16.39 3.74
#